data_AF-X0ZWE4-F1
#
_entry.id   AF-X0ZWE4-F1
#
_cell.length_a   1.000
_cell.length_b   1.000
_cell.length_c   1.000
_cell.angle_alpha   90.00
_cell.angle_beta   90.00
_cell.angle_gamma   90.00
#
_symmetry.space_group_name_H-M   'P 1'
#
loop_
_entity.id
_entity.type
_entity.pdbx_description
1 polymer ?
#
loop_
_entity_poly.entity_id
_entity_poly.type
_entity_poly.pdbx_seq_one_letter_code
_entity_poly.pdbx_strand_id
1 'polypeptide(L)'
;MIKIQNLNFKYPGGDFQLDISEFLIAKGEKVAVIGPSGSGKTTLLNLIAGIMTPQKGTVGVGNTQVSSLSNGERRDFRISNVGFVFQDFELLDYLNVFDNVLHPYRITGALKLDKS
;
A
#
# COMPACT_ATOMS: atom_id res chain seq x y z
N MET A 1 -7.96 -10.32 1.30
CA MET A 1 -8.67 -9.76 2.46
C MET A 1 -7.83 -8.63 3.01
N ILE A 2 -8.44 -7.53 3.41
CA ILE A 2 -7.79 -6.40 4.09
C ILE A 2 -8.51 -6.21 5.42
N LYS A 3 -7.77 -6.11 6.52
CA LYS A 3 -8.32 -5.96 7.86
C LYS A 3 -7.61 -4.83 8.60
N ILE A 4 -8.37 -3.92 9.16
CA ILE A 4 -7.86 -2.81 9.99
C ILE A 4 -8.57 -2.86 11.33
N GLN A 5 -7.81 -2.71 12.42
CA GLN A 5 -8.36 -2.67 13.77
C GLN A 5 -7.72 -1.54 14.58
N ASN A 6 -8.56 -0.67 15.15
CA ASN A 6 -8.19 0.45 16.02
C ASN A 6 -7.06 1.32 15.45
N LEU A 7 -7.13 1.59 14.14
CA LEU A 7 -6.11 2.34 13.43
C LEU A 7 -6.19 3.81 13.78
N ASN A 8 -5.07 4.32 14.29
CA ASN A 8 -4.87 5.74 14.50
C ASN A 8 -3.63 6.19 13.73
N PHE A 9 -3.78 7.23 12.91
CA PHE A 9 -2.67 7.83 12.19
C PHE A 9 -2.71 9.36 12.19
N LYS A 10 -1.55 10.00 12.37
CA LYS A 10 -1.34 11.46 12.20
C LYS A 10 -0.02 11.78 11.52
N TYR A 11 -0.01 12.79 10.66
CA TYR A 11 1.25 13.36 10.17
C TYR A 11 1.92 14.23 11.24
N PRO A 12 3.27 14.23 11.34
CA PRO A 12 3.98 15.16 12.21
C PRO A 12 3.65 16.62 11.86
N GLY A 13 3.22 17.39 12.86
CA GLY A 13 2.94 18.82 12.71
C GLY A 13 1.67 19.19 11.92
N GLY A 14 0.79 18.22 11.63
CA GLY A 14 -0.50 18.48 10.98
C GLY A 14 -1.70 18.21 11.88
N ASP A 15 -2.81 18.89 11.61
CA ASP A 15 -4.09 18.68 12.32
C ASP A 15 -4.86 17.45 11.84
N PHE A 16 -4.45 16.87 10.71
CA PHE A 16 -5.09 15.68 10.14
C PHE A 16 -4.91 14.45 11.04
N GLN A 17 -6.03 13.76 11.28
CA GLN A 17 -6.07 12.47 11.96
C GLN A 17 -6.94 11.49 11.18
N LEU A 18 -6.45 10.27 11.00
CA LEU A 18 -7.23 9.14 10.54
C LEU A 18 -7.50 8.21 11.71
N ASP A 19 -8.77 7.97 12.02
CA ASP A 19 -9.21 7.09 13.09
C ASP A 19 -10.23 6.09 12.54
N ILE A 20 -9.91 4.80 12.59
CA ILE A 20 -10.73 3.72 12.05
C ILE A 20 -10.77 2.60 13.08
N SER A 21 -11.92 2.42 13.74
CA SER A 21 -12.11 1.36 14.74
C SER A 21 -12.05 -0.03 14.09
N GLU A 22 -12.75 -0.23 12.99
CA GLU A 22 -12.71 -1.47 12.22
C GLU A 22 -12.98 -1.20 10.74
N PHE A 23 -12.26 -1.90 9.87
CA PHE A 23 -12.52 -1.91 8.44
C PHE A 23 -12.10 -3.26 7.85
N LEU A 24 -12.98 -3.89 7.08
CA LEU A 24 -12.78 -5.21 6.52
C LEU A 24 -13.16 -5.20 5.03
N ILE A 25 -12.27 -5.71 4.20
CA ILE A 25 -12.52 -6.02 2.80
C ILE A 25 -12.26 -7.52 2.60
N ALA A 26 -13.26 -8.26 2.11
CA ALA A 26 -13.14 -9.68 1.84
C ALA A 26 -12.18 -9.97 0.67
N LYS A 27 -11.74 -11.22 0.54
CA LYS A 27 -10.92 -11.63 -0.61
C LYS A 27 -11.77 -11.56 -1.88
N GLY A 28 -11.26 -10.90 -2.92
CA GLY A 28 -11.94 -10.75 -4.21
C GLY A 28 -13.00 -9.64 -4.26
N GLU A 29 -13.23 -8.95 -3.15
CA GLU A 29 -14.15 -7.82 -3.09
C GLU A 29 -13.55 -6.59 -3.80
N LYS A 30 -14.42 -5.83 -4.48
CA LYS A 30 -14.09 -4.55 -5.10
C LYS A 30 -14.77 -3.44 -4.31
N VAL A 31 -13.99 -2.52 -3.76
CA VAL A 31 -14.48 -1.44 -2.89
C VAL A 31 -14.05 -0.10 -3.48
N ALA A 32 -14.97 0.86 -3.46
CA ALA A 32 -14.68 2.26 -3.75
C ALA A 32 -14.57 3.05 -2.45
N VAL A 33 -13.48 3.80 -2.27
CA VAL A 33 -13.29 4.71 -1.14
C VAL A 33 -13.54 6.14 -1.64
N ILE A 34 -14.62 6.77 -1.16
CA ILE A 34 -15.10 8.07 -1.62
C ILE A 34 -15.12 9.05 -0.45
N GLY A 35 -14.84 10.32 -0.71
CA GLY A 35 -14.86 11.38 0.29
C GLY A 35 -14.24 12.69 -0.22
N PRO A 36 -14.41 13.82 0.48
CA PRO A 36 -13.87 15.11 0.08
C PRO A 36 -12.34 15.10 0.00
N SER A 37 -11.74 16.06 -0.71
CA SER A 37 -10.28 16.23 -0.69
C SER A 37 -9.79 16.42 0.76
N GLY A 38 -8.64 15.84 1.10
CA GLY A 38 -8.11 15.88 2.47
C GLY A 38 -8.75 14.91 3.47
N SER A 39 -9.77 14.13 3.09
CA SER A 39 -10.43 13.17 4.00
C SER A 39 -9.58 11.94 4.39
N GLY A 40 -8.33 11.84 3.92
CA GLY A 40 -7.43 10.75 4.28
C GLY A 40 -7.46 9.51 3.38
N LYS A 41 -8.09 9.56 2.19
CA LYS A 41 -8.18 8.42 1.26
C LYS A 41 -6.79 7.90 0.86
N THR A 42 -5.92 8.80 0.38
CA THR A 42 -4.54 8.45 0.01
C THR A 42 -3.76 7.94 1.21
N THR A 43 -3.97 8.53 2.39
CA THR A 43 -3.37 8.07 3.65
C THR A 43 -3.79 6.63 3.98
N LEU A 44 -5.09 6.31 3.87
CA LEU A 44 -5.61 4.96 4.07
C LEU A 44 -4.99 3.96 3.09
N LEU A 45 -4.94 4.30 1.80
CA LEU A 45 -4.32 3.44 0.78
C LEU A 45 -2.82 3.21 1.07
N ASN A 46 -2.09 4.26 1.48
CA ASN A 46 -0.69 4.17 1.85
C ASN A 46 -0.44 3.31 3.09
N LEU A 47 -1.35 3.35 4.07
CA LEU A 47 -1.30 2.50 5.27
C LEU A 47 -1.58 1.03 4.92
N ILE A 48 -2.60 0.76 4.10
CA ILE A 48 -2.92 -0.58 3.59
C ILE A 48 -1.74 -1.17 2.81
N ALA A 49 -1.12 -0.37 1.97
CA ALA A 49 0.05 -0.78 1.23
C ALA A 49 1.30 -0.93 2.10
N GLY A 50 1.34 -0.42 3.33
CA GLY A 50 2.58 -0.42 4.12
C GLY A 50 3.65 0.54 3.58
N ILE A 51 3.24 1.60 2.88
CA ILE A 51 4.08 2.78 2.64
C ILE A 51 4.23 3.55 3.95
N MET A 52 3.15 3.61 4.73
CA MET A 52 3.09 4.28 6.03
C MET A 52 2.79 3.28 7.14
N THR A 53 3.13 3.64 8.38
CA THR A 53 2.83 2.84 9.58
C THR A 53 1.84 3.60 10.44
N PRO A 54 0.79 2.95 10.97
CA PRO A 54 -0.07 3.60 11.95
C PRO A 54 0.68 3.84 13.26
N GLN A 55 0.31 4.88 14.01
CA GLN A 55 0.81 5.07 15.38
C GLN A 55 0.19 4.06 16.36
N LYS A 56 -1.06 3.65 16.13
CA LYS A 56 -1.76 2.62 16.91
C LYS A 56 -2.62 1.76 16.01
N GLY A 57 -2.93 0.56 16.50
CA GLY A 57 -3.77 -0.40 15.78
C GLY A 57 -2.99 -1.24 14.78
N THR A 58 -3.73 -2.00 13.98
CA THR A 58 -3.17 -2.98 13.06
C THR A 58 -3.73 -2.82 11.66
N VAL A 59 -2.88 -3.14 10.67
CA VAL A 59 -3.26 -3.24 9.26
C VAL A 59 -2.77 -4.58 8.75
N GLY A 60 -3.70 -5.41 8.28
CA GLY A 60 -3.45 -6.73 7.71
C GLY A 60 -3.92 -6.81 6.26
N VAL A 61 -3.14 -7.48 5.43
CA VAL A 61 -3.44 -7.76 4.03
C VAL A 61 -3.12 -9.23 3.75
N GLY A 62 -4.12 -9.98 3.31
CA GLY A 62 -4.03 -11.43 3.22
C GLY A 62 -3.79 -12.04 4.60
N ASN A 63 -2.70 -12.81 4.73
CA ASN A 63 -2.28 -13.43 5.98
C ASN A 63 -1.17 -12.61 6.69
N THR A 64 -0.83 -11.44 6.16
CA THR A 64 0.30 -10.65 6.64
C THR A 64 -0.18 -9.44 7.41
N GLN A 65 0.23 -9.30 8.67
CA GLN A 65 0.06 -8.07 9.43
C GLN A 65 1.13 -7.05 9.01
N VAL A 66 0.80 -6.21 8.03
CA VAL A 66 1.71 -5.25 7.40
C VAL A 66 2.26 -4.23 8.41
N SER A 67 1.46 -3.86 9.42
CA SER A 67 1.88 -2.87 10.43
C SER A 67 2.98 -3.38 11.38
N SER A 68 3.20 -4.69 11.51
CA SER A 68 4.26 -5.26 12.35
C SER A 68 5.56 -5.55 11.61
N LEU A 69 5.57 -5.39 10.29
CA LEU A 69 6.76 -5.60 9.46
C LEU A 69 7.76 -4.45 9.61
N SER A 70 9.05 -4.79 9.54
CA SER A 70 10.13 -3.80 9.40
C SER A 70 10.04 -3.04 8.08
N ASN A 71 10.82 -1.96 7.94
CA ASN A 71 10.86 -1.18 6.71
C ASN A 71 11.26 -2.00 5.46
N GLY A 72 12.20 -2.94 5.61
CA GLY A 72 12.62 -3.84 4.54
C GLY A 72 11.52 -4.81 4.16
N GLU A 73 10.94 -5.51 5.14
CA GLU A 73 9.87 -6.47 4.92
C GLU A 73 8.61 -5.82 4.32
N ARG A 74 8.28 -4.57 4.69
CA ARG A 74 7.19 -3.83 4.04
C ARG A 74 7.47 -3.49 2.58
N ARG A 75 8.74 -3.24 2.23
CA ARG A 75 9.14 -3.01 0.83
C ARG A 75 8.94 -4.28 0.01
N ASP A 76 9.40 -5.41 0.53
CA ASP A 76 9.27 -6.73 -0.12
C ASP A 76 7.81 -7.17 -0.20
N PHE A 77 7.04 -6.91 0.86
CA PHE A 77 5.60 -7.10 0.87
C PHE A 77 4.92 -6.27 -0.23
N ARG A 78 5.20 -4.96 -0.30
CA ARG A 78 4.57 -4.08 -1.30
C ARG A 78 4.80 -4.55 -2.71
N ILE A 79 6.06 -4.78 -3.06
CA ILE A 79 6.41 -5.09 -4.44
C ILE A 79 5.84 -6.43 -4.90
N SER A 80 5.58 -7.35 -3.97
CA SER A 80 5.06 -8.69 -4.26
C SER A 80 3.54 -8.83 -4.14
N ASN A 81 2.87 -7.93 -3.41
CA ASN A 81 1.45 -8.11 -3.05
C ASN A 81 0.55 -6.91 -3.39
N VAL A 82 1.11 -5.76 -3.73
CA VAL A 82 0.34 -4.51 -3.93
C VAL A 82 0.64 -3.93 -5.30
N GLY A 83 -0.40 -3.85 -6.15
CA GLY A 83 -0.36 -3.10 -7.40
C GLY A 83 -0.88 -1.68 -7.19
N PHE A 84 -0.16 -0.69 -7.73
CA PHE A 84 -0.58 0.71 -7.75
C PHE A 84 -0.88 1.14 -9.19
N VAL A 85 -1.99 1.84 -9.36
CA VAL A 85 -2.32 2.55 -10.59
C VAL A 85 -2.59 4.00 -10.20
N PHE A 86 -1.81 4.91 -10.76
CA PHE A 86 -1.86 6.33 -10.46
C PHE A 86 -2.85 7.03 -11.42
N GLN A 87 -3.32 8.22 -11.03
CA GLN A 87 -4.18 9.04 -11.90
C GLN A 87 -3.42 9.55 -13.11
N ASP A 88 -2.19 10.02 -12.90
CA ASP A 88 -1.22 10.32 -13.94
C ASP A 88 -0.29 9.13 -14.14
N PHE A 89 0.10 8.85 -15.39
CA PHE A 89 0.98 7.73 -15.69
C PHE A 89 2.41 8.03 -15.24
N GLU A 90 2.82 7.45 -14.13
CA GLU A 90 4.19 7.52 -13.56
C GLU A 90 5.17 6.59 -14.30
N LEU A 91 5.26 6.71 -15.62
CA LEU A 91 6.21 5.95 -16.45
C LEU A 91 7.58 6.64 -16.47
N LEU A 92 8.63 5.84 -16.61
CA LEU A 92 9.98 6.35 -16.84
C LEU A 92 10.14 6.63 -18.34
N ASP A 93 10.14 7.91 -18.71
CA ASP A 93 10.15 8.38 -20.11
C ASP A 93 11.33 7.88 -20.95
N TYR A 94 12.46 7.59 -20.29
CA TYR A 94 13.66 7.09 -20.95
C TYR A 94 13.67 5.57 -21.12
N LEU A 95 12.62 4.87 -20.66
CA LEU A 95 12.44 3.42 -20.81
C LEU A 95 11.32 3.12 -21.80
N ASN A 96 11.48 2.05 -22.59
CA ASN A 96 10.36 1.53 -23.39
C ASN A 96 9.31 0.84 -22.48
N VAL A 97 8.19 0.43 -23.08
CA VAL A 97 7.08 -0.23 -22.37
C VAL A 97 7.55 -1.49 -21.62
N PHE A 98 8.34 -2.35 -22.28
CA PHE A 98 8.81 -3.60 -21.69
C PHE A 98 9.74 -3.34 -20.50
N ASP A 99 10.65 -2.37 -20.62
CA ASP A 99 11.56 -1.97 -19.57
C ASP A 99 10.83 -1.32 -18.38
N ASN A 100 9.78 -0.53 -18.61
CA ASN A 100 8.92 -0.01 -17.54
C ASN A 100 8.23 -1.15 -16.77
N VAL A 101 7.67 -2.13 -17.48
CA VAL A 101 7.01 -3.30 -16.86
C VAL A 101 7.99 -4.16 -16.07
N LEU A 102 9.21 -4.36 -16.60
CA LEU A 102 10.24 -5.16 -15.94
C LEU A 102 11.04 -4.40 -14.89
N HIS A 103 10.95 -3.07 -14.84
CA HIS A 103 11.76 -2.26 -13.93
C HIS A 103 11.67 -2.72 -12.47
N PRO A 104 10.48 -3.02 -11.89
CA PRO A 104 10.38 -3.54 -10.53
C PRO A 104 11.21 -4.81 -10.29
N TYR A 105 11.29 -5.72 -11.27
CA TYR A 105 12.07 -6.97 -11.19
C TYR A 105 13.59 -6.73 -11.22
N ARG A 106 14.05 -5.59 -11.73
CA ARG A 106 15.48 -5.25 -11.83
C ARG A 106 16.02 -4.55 -10.59
N ILE A 107 15.16 -3.88 -9.82
CA ILE A 107 15.56 -3.06 -8.67
C ILE A 107 15.29 -3.71 -7.32
N THR A 108 14.76 -4.93 -7.30
CA THR A 108 14.43 -5.66 -6.07
C THR A 108 14.91 -7.11 -6.13
N GLY A 109 15.32 -7.66 -4.99
CA GLY A 109 15.59 -9.10 -4.85
C GLY A 109 14.35 -9.93 -4.54
N ALA A 110 13.22 -9.30 -4.20
CA ALA A 110 12.00 -9.97 -3.78
C ALA A 110 11.21 -10.58 -4.94
N LEU A 111 11.34 -10.01 -6.15
CA LEU A 111 10.70 -10.49 -7.37
C LEU A 111 11.67 -11.34 -8.16
N LYS A 112 11.17 -12.43 -8.75
CA LYS A 112 11.93 -13.29 -9.64
C LYS A 112 11.12 -13.51 -10.91
N LEU A 113 11.78 -13.35 -12.05
CA LEU A 113 11.20 -13.78 -13.32
C LEU A 113 11.26 -15.30 -13.38
N ASP A 114 10.12 -15.93 -13.60
CA ASP A 114 10.06 -17.33 -13.97
C ASP A 114 10.69 -17.50 -15.36
N LYS A 115 11.67 -18.39 -15.46
CA LYS A 115 12.11 -18.89 -16.77
C LYS A 115 11.09 -19.94 -17.18
N SER A 116 10.04 -19.52 -17.89
CA SER A 116 9.26 -20.45 -18.71
C SER A 116 9.96 -20.73 -20.03
#